data_AF-A0A812BMG4-F1
#
_entry.id   AF-A0A812BMG4-F1
#
_cell.length_a   1.000
_cell.length_b   1.000
_cell.length_c   1.000
_cell.angle_alpha   90.00
_cell.angle_beta   90.00
_cell.angle_gamma   90.00
#
_symmetry.space_group_name_H-M   'P 1'
#
loop_
_entity.id
_entity.type
_entity.pdbx_description
1 polymer ?
#
loop_
_entity_poly.entity_id
_entity_poly.type
_entity_poly.pdbx_seq_one_letter_code
_entity_poly.pdbx_strand_id
1 'polypeptide(L)'
;MRLVEDNPAAISLQDIFKQRCLKRGIEHDAPIARYYERLATVQARGSQASHQVLRDILKDVQANMVPRGLLKEWVLHTFPDATDYWTFRKTFTIQLALMGFAEFTLHLTRMNPDMMYLHQDCGFLNISYFKFDVDDQTGELEANRPVPFRLTPNIAEFLTSTGVTGPLTASMVAAARCLIHQQYKVPNFLRAILRDEYITWHKKKQEETSPGTMPPAMEGDLLVSMVNKAVSAITTRLNNLATFEGAESKVSTLVAAANSHDNLCRMDPAWHPWL
;
A
#
# COMPACT_ATOMS: atom_id res chain seq x y z
N MET A 1 -4.91 26.39 -3.86
CA MET A 1 -5.90 25.83 -2.91
C MET A 1 -6.66 24.74 -3.65
N ARG A 2 -6.65 23.49 -3.18
CA ARG A 2 -7.44 22.38 -3.72
C ARG A 2 -8.54 22.06 -2.72
N LEU A 3 -9.78 21.95 -3.19
CA LEU A 3 -10.89 21.52 -2.35
C LEU A 3 -10.91 19.99 -2.33
N VAL A 4 -11.10 19.42 -1.14
CA VAL A 4 -11.20 17.98 -0.92
C VAL A 4 -12.42 17.76 -0.04
N GLU A 5 -13.19 16.70 -0.35
CA GLU A 5 -14.30 16.27 0.50
C GLU A 5 -13.75 15.78 1.85
N ASP A 6 -14.29 16.31 2.93
CA ASP A 6 -13.89 15.96 4.30
C ASP A 6 -15.04 15.20 4.98
N ASN A 7 -14.71 14.12 5.68
CA ASN A 7 -15.65 13.41 6.54
C ASN A 7 -15.23 13.67 8.00
N PRO A 8 -16.07 14.34 8.82
CA PRO A 8 -15.76 14.60 10.22
C PRO A 8 -15.50 13.33 11.06
N ALA A 9 -15.99 12.17 10.62
CA ALA A 9 -15.76 10.87 11.24
C ALA A 9 -14.49 10.17 10.74
N ALA A 10 -13.69 10.80 9.87
CA ALA A 10 -12.45 10.24 9.35
C ALA A 10 -11.30 10.40 10.36
N ILE A 11 -10.53 9.33 10.55
CA ILE A 11 -9.32 9.33 11.35
C ILE A 11 -8.22 8.55 10.61
N SER A 12 -7.00 9.09 10.58
CA SER A 12 -5.88 8.41 9.93
C SER A 12 -5.45 7.17 10.72
N LEU A 13 -4.94 6.15 10.04
CA LEU A 13 -4.33 4.99 10.68
C LEU A 13 -3.15 5.41 11.57
N GLN A 14 -2.42 6.45 11.19
CA GLN A 14 -1.36 7.05 12.01
C GLN A 14 -1.90 7.64 13.33
N ASP A 15 -3.05 8.33 13.31
CA ASP A 15 -3.63 8.90 14.52
C ASP A 15 -4.25 7.84 15.42
N ILE A 16 -4.85 6.79 14.84
CA ILE A 16 -5.25 5.59 15.59
C ILE A 16 -4.02 5.01 16.31
N PHE A 17 -2.90 4.87 15.60
CA PHE A 17 -1.66 4.34 16.16
C PHE A 17 -1.13 5.23 17.30
N LYS A 18 -1.04 6.55 17.10
CA LYS A 18 -0.65 7.51 18.14
C LYS A 18 -1.52 7.40 19.40
N GLN A 19 -2.85 7.35 19.24
CA GLN A 19 -3.79 7.22 20.36
C GLN A 19 -3.56 5.93 21.16
N ARG A 20 -3.32 4.80 20.47
CA ARG A 20 -3.08 3.51 21.14
C ARG A 20 -1.70 3.42 21.78
N CYS A 21 -0.67 4.01 21.17
CA CYS A 21 0.66 4.16 21.75
C CYS A 21 0.63 4.99 23.03
N LEU A 22 -0.06 6.15 23.01
CA LEU A 22 -0.22 7.00 24.19
C LEU A 22 -0.88 6.26 25.35
N LYS A 23 -1.94 5.48 25.09
CA LYS A 23 -2.60 4.64 26.12
C LYS A 23 -1.69 3.57 26.73
N ARG A 24 -0.61 3.20 26.05
CA ARG A 24 0.38 2.22 26.49
C ARG A 24 1.63 2.87 27.11
N GLY A 25 1.69 4.21 27.18
CA GLY A 25 2.87 4.94 27.64
C GLY A 25 4.07 4.79 26.70
N ILE A 26 3.82 4.54 25.40
CA ILE A 26 4.85 4.40 24.37
C ILE A 26 4.76 5.61 23.45
N GLU A 27 5.88 6.27 23.17
CA GLU A 27 5.94 7.30 22.13
C GLU A 27 5.79 6.66 20.75
N HIS A 28 4.98 7.25 19.87
CA HIS A 28 4.67 6.68 18.56
C HIS A 28 5.91 6.53 17.63
N ASP A 29 6.96 7.33 17.84
CA ASP A 29 8.21 7.24 17.09
C ASP A 29 9.20 6.22 17.68
N ALA A 30 8.97 5.77 18.91
CA ALA A 30 9.86 4.84 19.60
C ALA A 30 10.08 3.50 18.85
N PRO A 31 9.10 2.91 18.16
CA PRO A 31 9.33 1.70 17.34
C PRO A 31 10.31 1.91 16.20
N ILE A 32 10.31 3.09 15.56
CA ILE A 32 11.30 3.45 14.53
C ILE A 32 12.68 3.62 15.19
N ALA A 33 12.75 4.35 16.30
CA ALA A 33 14.01 4.54 17.03
C ALA A 33 14.62 3.20 17.46
N ARG A 34 13.80 2.29 17.99
CA ARG A 34 14.21 0.93 18.38
C ARG A 34 14.74 0.14 17.20
N TYR A 35 14.11 0.24 16.02
CA TYR A 35 14.60 -0.42 14.81
C TYR A 35 16.04 0.01 14.49
N TYR A 36 16.29 1.33 14.45
CA TYR A 36 17.62 1.86 14.13
C TYR A 36 18.66 1.59 15.21
N GLU A 37 18.28 1.62 16.50
CA GLU A 37 19.17 1.26 17.61
C GLU A 37 19.67 -0.18 17.48
N ARG A 38 18.75 -1.12 17.20
CA ARG A 38 19.10 -2.54 17.01
C ARG A 38 19.94 -2.74 15.76
N LEU A 39 19.64 -2.03 14.67
CA LEU A 39 20.41 -2.10 13.43
C LEU A 39 21.84 -1.56 13.62
N ALA A 40 21.99 -0.40 14.27
CA ALA A 40 23.27 0.22 14.57
C ALA A 40 24.15 -0.67 15.43
N THR A 41 23.58 -1.38 16.41
CA THR A 41 24.30 -2.35 17.24
C THR A 41 24.92 -3.49 16.42
N VAL A 42 24.25 -3.94 15.36
CA VAL A 42 24.76 -4.99 14.46
C VAL A 42 25.83 -4.43 13.53
N GLN A 43 25.61 -3.23 12.99
CA GLN A 43 26.57 -2.56 12.11
C GLN A 43 27.86 -2.16 12.83
N ALA A 44 27.78 -1.79 14.12
CA ALA A 44 28.95 -1.49 14.96
C ALA A 44 29.90 -2.69 15.13
N ARG A 45 29.41 -3.92 14.91
CA ARG A 45 30.22 -5.15 14.90
C ARG A 45 30.88 -5.43 13.54
N GLY A 46 30.83 -4.47 12.60
CA GLY A 46 31.40 -4.58 11.26
C GLY A 46 30.64 -5.52 10.31
N SER A 47 29.44 -5.98 10.71
CA SER A 47 28.63 -6.92 9.93
C SER A 47 27.51 -6.19 9.19
N GLN A 48 27.27 -6.54 7.92
CA GLN A 48 26.05 -6.14 7.23
C GLN A 48 24.84 -6.82 7.89
N ALA A 49 23.72 -6.11 7.97
CA ALA A 49 22.51 -6.66 8.55
C ALA A 49 21.96 -7.77 7.65
N SER A 50 22.01 -9.01 8.12
CA SER A 50 21.44 -10.14 7.40
C SER A 50 19.91 -10.08 7.42
N HIS A 51 19.27 -10.81 6.50
CA HIS A 51 17.81 -10.93 6.45
C HIS A 51 17.21 -11.43 7.79
N GLN A 52 17.91 -12.38 8.43
CA GLN A 52 17.54 -12.90 9.76
C GLN A 52 17.54 -11.79 10.83
N VAL A 53 18.56 -10.91 10.82
CA VAL A 53 18.62 -9.76 11.73
C VAL A 53 17.41 -8.84 11.54
N LEU A 54 17.08 -8.48 10.29
CA LEU A 54 15.93 -7.61 10.01
C LEU A 54 14.62 -8.24 10.49
N ARG A 55 14.47 -9.55 10.28
CA ARG A 55 13.31 -10.31 10.76
C ARG A 55 13.19 -10.31 12.28
N ASP A 56 14.31 -10.43 12.98
CA ASP A 56 14.34 -10.42 14.44
C ASP A 56 14.07 -9.02 15.01
N ILE A 57 14.54 -7.96 14.35
CA ILE A 57 14.20 -6.57 14.72
C ILE A 57 12.69 -6.34 14.54
N LEU A 58 12.11 -6.72 13.40
CA LEU A 58 10.67 -6.58 13.17
C LEU A 58 9.85 -7.31 14.25
N LYS A 59 10.25 -8.53 14.61
CA LYS A 59 9.61 -9.29 15.69
C LYS A 59 9.78 -8.61 17.05
N ASP A 60 10.96 -8.05 17.35
CA ASP A 60 11.23 -7.32 18.60
C ASP A 60 10.28 -6.14 18.78
N VAL A 61 10.16 -5.25 17.78
CA VAL A 61 9.27 -4.09 17.94
C VAL A 61 7.80 -4.51 17.97
N GLN A 62 7.41 -5.55 17.22
CA GLN A 62 6.04 -6.04 17.22
C GLN A 62 5.65 -6.70 18.56
N ALA A 63 6.55 -7.46 19.18
CA ALA A 63 6.29 -8.12 20.46
C ALA A 63 6.27 -7.10 21.62
N ASN A 64 7.16 -6.13 21.59
CA ASN A 64 7.42 -5.26 22.75
C ASN A 64 6.77 -3.87 22.65
N MET A 65 6.44 -3.39 21.45
CA MET A 65 6.02 -2.00 21.25
C MET A 65 4.70 -1.85 20.48
N VAL A 66 4.51 -2.62 19.40
CA VAL A 66 3.32 -2.54 18.55
C VAL A 66 2.64 -3.91 18.42
N PRO A 67 1.81 -4.30 19.39
CA PRO A 67 1.12 -5.58 19.36
C PRO A 67 0.22 -5.71 18.12
N ARG A 68 0.10 -6.93 17.59
CA ARG A 68 -0.71 -7.26 16.41
C ARG A 68 -2.20 -6.93 16.57
N GLY A 69 -2.70 -6.87 17.79
CA GLY A 69 -4.10 -6.57 18.07
C GLY A 69 -4.42 -5.08 18.15
N LEU A 70 -3.47 -4.16 17.96
CA LEU A 70 -3.66 -2.74 18.25
C LEU A 70 -4.84 -2.11 17.49
N LEU A 71 -4.95 -2.36 16.18
CA LEU A 71 -6.06 -1.89 15.37
C LEU A 71 -7.38 -2.54 15.80
N LYS A 72 -7.38 -3.87 15.98
CA LYS A 72 -8.54 -4.64 16.45
C LYS A 72 -9.07 -4.13 17.80
N GLU A 73 -8.18 -3.85 18.75
CA GLU A 73 -8.52 -3.28 20.04
C GLU A 73 -9.15 -1.88 19.88
N TRP A 74 -8.60 -1.04 19.00
CA TRP A 74 -9.19 0.27 18.71
C TRP A 74 -10.61 0.13 18.13
N VAL A 75 -10.83 -0.79 17.19
CA VAL A 75 -12.16 -1.03 16.61
C VAL A 75 -13.14 -1.53 17.67
N LEU A 76 -12.72 -2.46 18.55
CA LEU A 76 -13.56 -2.95 19.66
C LEU A 76 -13.97 -1.85 20.64
N HIS A 77 -13.10 -0.85 20.87
CA HIS A 77 -13.44 0.30 21.70
C HIS A 77 -14.34 1.31 20.97
N THR A 78 -14.21 1.42 19.65
CA THR A 78 -14.96 2.38 18.84
C THR A 78 -16.38 1.87 18.57
N PHE A 79 -16.55 0.55 18.38
CA PHE A 79 -17.83 -0.11 18.10
C PHE A 79 -18.11 -1.18 19.15
N PRO A 80 -18.76 -0.82 20.27
CA PRO A 80 -19.10 -1.78 21.32
C PRO A 80 -20.15 -2.80 20.88
N ASP A 81 -21.02 -2.43 19.92
CA ASP A 81 -22.03 -3.33 19.36
C ASP A 81 -21.43 -4.31 18.35
N ALA A 82 -21.86 -5.57 18.41
CA ALA A 82 -21.34 -6.62 17.54
C ALA A 82 -21.71 -6.42 16.06
N THR A 83 -22.88 -5.84 15.78
CA THR A 83 -23.36 -5.54 14.42
C THR A 83 -22.51 -4.45 13.80
N ASP A 84 -22.26 -3.38 14.54
CA ASP A 84 -21.44 -2.25 14.07
C ASP A 84 -19.99 -2.69 13.86
N TYR A 85 -19.40 -3.41 14.82
CA TYR A 85 -18.06 -3.98 14.70
C TYR A 85 -17.93 -4.87 13.46
N TRP A 86 -18.89 -5.77 13.25
CA TRP A 86 -18.87 -6.69 12.12
C TRP A 86 -19.04 -5.95 10.79
N THR A 87 -19.96 -4.99 10.74
CA THR A 87 -20.24 -4.17 9.55
C THR A 87 -19.02 -3.34 9.18
N PHE A 88 -18.42 -2.64 10.14
CA PHE A 88 -17.20 -1.89 9.96
C PHE A 88 -16.07 -2.78 9.44
N ARG A 89 -15.81 -3.93 10.07
CA ARG A 89 -14.78 -4.87 9.61
C ARG A 89 -15.04 -5.36 8.19
N LYS A 90 -16.28 -5.70 7.84
CA LYS A 90 -16.65 -6.15 6.50
C LYS A 90 -16.37 -5.06 5.46
N THR A 91 -16.83 -3.84 5.71
CA THR A 91 -16.62 -2.71 4.79
C THR A 91 -15.15 -2.39 4.65
N PHE A 92 -14.41 -2.28 5.76
CA PHE A 92 -12.97 -2.05 5.76
C PHE A 92 -12.22 -3.13 4.96
N THR A 93 -12.60 -4.40 5.11
CA THR A 93 -11.98 -5.52 4.37
C THR A 93 -12.13 -5.34 2.85
N ILE A 94 -13.34 -4.99 2.39
CA ILE A 94 -13.60 -4.80 0.95
C ILE A 94 -12.87 -3.56 0.43
N GLN A 95 -12.90 -2.46 1.18
CA GLN A 95 -12.23 -1.22 0.79
C GLN A 95 -10.71 -1.39 0.72
N LEU A 96 -10.11 -2.05 1.72
CA LEU A 96 -8.69 -2.39 1.71
C LEU A 96 -8.33 -3.30 0.52
N ALA A 97 -9.18 -4.26 0.18
CA ALA A 97 -8.97 -5.10 -1.00
C ALA A 97 -8.90 -4.27 -2.28
N LEU A 98 -9.83 -3.32 -2.47
CA LEU A 98 -9.86 -2.48 -3.66
C LEU A 98 -8.67 -1.50 -3.71
N MET A 99 -8.30 -0.90 -2.58
CA MET A 99 -7.14 0.01 -2.50
C MET A 99 -5.82 -0.72 -2.70
N GLY A 100 -5.62 -1.88 -2.06
CA GLY A 100 -4.42 -2.71 -2.26
C GLY A 100 -4.34 -3.29 -3.67
N PHE A 101 -5.49 -3.66 -4.25
CA PHE A 101 -5.58 -4.06 -5.65
C PHE A 101 -5.17 -2.93 -6.60
N ALA A 102 -5.65 -1.70 -6.37
CA ALA A 102 -5.27 -0.53 -7.17
C ALA A 102 -3.78 -0.20 -7.00
N GLU A 103 -3.26 -0.21 -5.77
CA GLU A 103 -1.83 0.00 -5.48
C GLU A 103 -0.96 -0.95 -6.31
N PHE A 104 -1.29 -2.24 -6.27
CA PHE A 104 -0.56 -3.25 -7.00
C PHE A 104 -0.77 -3.14 -8.52
N THR A 105 -2.00 -3.15 -9.01
CA THR A 105 -2.25 -3.26 -10.47
C THR A 105 -1.83 -2.03 -11.23
N LEU A 106 -2.03 -0.84 -10.67
CA LEU A 106 -1.72 0.44 -11.30
C LEU A 106 -0.30 0.94 -10.98
N HIS A 107 0.50 0.18 -10.22
CA HIS A 107 1.83 0.60 -9.77
C HIS A 107 1.78 1.93 -9.00
N LEU A 108 0.83 2.09 -8.08
CA LEU A 108 0.75 3.33 -7.31
C LEU A 108 1.81 3.38 -6.21
N THR A 109 2.11 4.58 -5.74
CA THR A 109 2.94 4.80 -4.55
C THR A 109 2.39 4.07 -3.32
N ARG A 110 3.29 3.67 -2.42
CA ARG A 110 2.94 2.92 -1.21
C ARG A 110 2.01 3.71 -0.30
N MET A 111 1.00 3.04 0.24
CA MET A 111 0.10 3.64 1.23
C MET A 111 0.79 3.68 2.60
N ASN A 112 1.04 4.88 3.11
CA ASN A 112 1.51 5.09 4.49
C ASN A 112 0.33 5.33 5.45
N PRO A 113 0.49 5.07 6.76
CA PRO A 113 -0.63 5.16 7.70
C PRO A 113 -1.19 6.58 7.85
N ASP A 114 -0.40 7.61 7.59
CA ASP A 114 -0.81 9.02 7.59
C ASP A 114 -1.71 9.37 6.39
N MET A 115 -1.66 8.56 5.33
CA MET A 115 -2.45 8.76 4.12
C MET A 115 -3.77 7.97 4.13
N MET A 116 -3.91 7.00 5.05
CA MET A 116 -5.04 6.07 5.15
C MET A 116 -6.05 6.55 6.19
N TYR A 117 -7.19 7.07 5.75
CA TYR A 117 -8.26 7.58 6.61
C TYR A 117 -9.41 6.59 6.70
N LEU A 118 -9.76 6.20 7.92
CA LEU A 118 -10.86 5.30 8.22
C LEU A 118 -12.06 6.13 8.65
N HIS A 119 -13.17 5.98 7.94
CA HIS A 119 -14.43 6.65 8.27
C HIS A 119 -15.17 5.84 9.33
N GLN A 120 -15.27 6.35 10.55
CA GLN A 120 -15.83 5.62 11.69
C GLN A 120 -17.33 5.33 11.54
N ASP A 121 -18.06 6.16 10.80
CA ASP A 121 -19.51 6.03 10.58
C ASP A 121 -19.89 4.91 9.61
N CYS A 122 -19.06 4.63 8.60
CA CYS A 122 -19.40 3.72 7.50
C CYS A 122 -18.36 2.63 7.22
N GLY A 123 -17.16 2.73 7.79
CA GLY A 123 -16.04 1.81 7.52
C GLY A 123 -15.36 2.01 6.17
N PHE A 124 -15.62 3.12 5.48
CA PHE A 124 -14.92 3.48 4.25
C PHE A 124 -13.45 3.80 4.53
N LEU A 125 -12.60 3.46 3.56
CA LEU A 125 -11.18 3.76 3.58
C LEU A 125 -10.89 4.79 2.50
N ASN A 126 -10.39 5.95 2.89
CA ASN A 126 -9.98 7.01 1.99
C ASN A 126 -8.45 7.11 1.95
N ILE A 127 -7.87 7.16 0.76
CA ILE A 127 -6.43 7.34 0.56
C ILE A 127 -6.22 8.77 0.06
N SER A 128 -5.70 9.63 0.93
CA SER A 128 -5.57 11.07 0.68
C SER A 128 -4.61 11.42 -0.48
N TYR A 129 -3.62 10.57 -0.74
CA TYR A 129 -2.66 10.79 -1.80
C TYR A 129 -2.13 9.48 -2.38
N PHE A 130 -2.13 9.40 -3.71
CA PHE A 130 -1.43 8.38 -4.48
C PHE A 130 -1.07 8.95 -5.85
N LYS A 131 -0.01 8.42 -6.45
CA LYS A 131 0.39 8.68 -7.85
C LYS A 131 0.93 7.39 -8.47
N PHE A 132 1.08 7.37 -9.78
CA PHE A 132 1.88 6.33 -10.43
C PHE A 132 3.32 6.42 -9.91
N ASP A 133 3.89 5.30 -9.49
CA ASP A 133 5.27 5.22 -9.02
C ASP A 133 6.18 5.03 -10.23
N VAL A 134 6.56 6.14 -10.84
CA VAL A 134 7.49 6.20 -11.97
C VAL A 134 8.89 6.38 -11.42
N ASP A 135 9.80 5.48 -11.79
CA ASP A 135 11.20 5.59 -11.41
C ASP A 135 11.83 6.84 -12.08
N ASP A 136 12.42 7.72 -11.28
CA ASP A 136 12.93 9.02 -11.74
C ASP A 136 14.07 8.86 -12.77
N GLN A 137 14.83 7.75 -12.71
CA GLN A 137 15.97 7.53 -13.61
C GLN A 137 15.53 6.97 -14.97
N THR A 138 14.79 5.86 -14.94
CA THR A 138 14.39 5.05 -16.09
C THR A 138 13.08 5.49 -16.72
N GLY A 139 12.19 6.12 -15.96
CA GLY A 139 10.83 6.43 -16.41
C GLY A 139 9.92 5.19 -16.48
N GLU A 140 10.31 4.06 -15.90
CA GLU A 140 9.48 2.86 -15.85
C GLU A 140 8.58 2.86 -14.61
N LEU A 141 7.44 2.17 -14.70
CA LEU A 141 6.59 1.95 -13.53
C LEU A 141 7.29 0.98 -12.57
N GLU A 142 7.49 1.40 -11.33
CA GLU A 142 8.18 0.61 -10.30
C GLU A 142 7.39 -0.67 -10.00
N ALA A 143 8.06 -1.82 -10.07
CA ALA A 143 7.43 -3.12 -10.01
C ALA A 143 8.04 -4.07 -8.99
N ASN A 144 9.26 -3.80 -8.51
CA ASN A 144 10.08 -4.74 -7.76
C ASN A 144 10.01 -4.46 -6.26
N ARG A 145 8.82 -4.59 -5.69
CA ARG A 145 8.59 -4.35 -4.26
C ARG A 145 8.50 -5.68 -3.50
N PRO A 146 9.18 -5.81 -2.33
CA PRO A 146 9.02 -6.99 -1.47
C PRO A 146 7.57 -7.18 -1.02
N VAL A 147 6.91 -6.07 -0.67
CA VAL A 147 5.51 -6.05 -0.24
C VAL A 147 4.65 -5.43 -1.36
N PRO A 148 3.71 -6.18 -1.95
CA PRO A 148 2.93 -5.72 -3.10
C PRO A 148 1.84 -4.69 -2.75
N PHE A 149 1.30 -4.74 -1.53
CA PHE A 149 0.33 -3.79 -0.98
C PHE A 149 0.32 -3.89 0.55
N ARG A 150 -0.26 -2.90 1.24
CA ARG A 150 -0.31 -2.91 2.71
C ARG A 150 -1.28 -3.95 3.27
N LEU A 151 -0.75 -5.10 3.70
CA LEU A 151 -1.42 -6.08 4.56
C LEU A 151 -0.50 -6.48 5.71
N THR A 152 -0.28 -5.53 6.60
CA THR A 152 0.55 -5.70 7.79
C THR A 152 -0.12 -6.61 8.82
N PRO A 153 0.63 -7.12 9.81
CA PRO A 153 0.06 -8.05 10.79
C PRO A 153 -1.07 -7.47 11.64
N ASN A 154 -1.09 -6.15 11.87
CA ASN A 154 -2.14 -5.48 12.63
C ASN A 154 -3.47 -5.46 11.87
N ILE A 155 -3.39 -5.12 10.59
CA ILE A 155 -4.50 -5.20 9.65
C ILE A 155 -4.96 -6.66 9.51
N ALA A 156 -4.04 -7.59 9.26
CA ALA A 156 -4.38 -9.01 9.08
C ALA A 156 -5.05 -9.63 10.32
N GLU A 157 -4.59 -9.28 11.53
CA GLU A 157 -5.21 -9.72 12.80
C GLU A 157 -6.64 -9.17 12.93
N PHE A 158 -6.87 -7.91 12.57
CA PHE A 158 -8.20 -7.32 12.58
C PHE A 158 -9.15 -8.00 11.57
N LEU A 159 -8.66 -8.23 10.35
CA LEU A 159 -9.41 -8.91 9.28
C LEU A 159 -9.71 -10.37 9.60
N THR A 160 -8.86 -11.02 10.40
CA THR A 160 -8.82 -12.46 10.65
C THR A 160 -8.39 -13.28 9.43
N SER A 161 -7.95 -14.52 9.65
CA SER A 161 -7.57 -15.45 8.57
C SER A 161 -8.71 -15.65 7.56
N THR A 162 -9.96 -15.74 8.03
CA THR A 162 -11.15 -15.88 7.17
C THR A 162 -11.42 -14.61 6.36
N GLY A 163 -11.22 -13.42 6.93
CA GLY A 163 -11.38 -12.16 6.20
C GLY A 163 -10.35 -12.00 5.08
N VAL A 164 -9.11 -12.38 5.36
CA VAL A 164 -7.98 -12.31 4.40
C VAL A 164 -8.14 -13.33 3.26
N THR A 165 -8.38 -14.60 3.59
CA THR A 165 -8.49 -15.67 2.59
C THR A 165 -9.84 -15.67 1.85
N GLY A 166 -10.89 -15.15 2.47
CA GLY A 166 -12.22 -15.02 1.88
C GLY A 166 -12.46 -13.64 1.26
N PRO A 167 -13.22 -12.73 1.92
CA PRO A 167 -13.66 -11.47 1.32
C PRO A 167 -12.58 -10.61 0.69
N LEU A 168 -11.40 -10.47 1.32
CA LEU A 168 -10.30 -9.67 0.77
C LEU A 168 -9.84 -10.23 -0.58
N THR A 169 -9.46 -11.51 -0.60
CA THR A 169 -8.98 -12.22 -1.80
C THR A 169 -10.07 -12.25 -2.88
N ALA A 170 -11.31 -12.60 -2.52
CA ALA A 170 -12.42 -12.68 -3.46
C ALA A 170 -12.74 -11.31 -4.11
N SER A 171 -12.68 -10.23 -3.34
CA SER A 171 -12.93 -8.87 -3.86
C SER A 171 -11.87 -8.45 -4.87
N MET A 172 -10.59 -8.77 -4.63
CA MET A 172 -9.50 -8.49 -5.59
C MET A 172 -9.67 -9.29 -6.89
N VAL A 173 -10.01 -10.58 -6.80
CA VAL A 173 -10.27 -11.42 -7.99
C VAL A 173 -11.47 -10.88 -8.79
N ALA A 174 -12.56 -10.53 -8.11
CA ALA A 174 -13.75 -9.97 -8.75
C ALA A 174 -13.42 -8.65 -9.46
N ALA A 175 -12.69 -7.74 -8.80
CA ALA A 175 -12.26 -6.47 -9.38
C ALA A 175 -11.40 -6.68 -10.64
N ALA A 176 -10.43 -7.60 -10.58
CA ALA A 176 -9.60 -7.97 -11.73
C ALA A 176 -10.45 -8.44 -12.92
N ARG A 177 -11.39 -9.37 -12.68
CA ARG A 177 -12.29 -9.92 -13.71
C ARG A 177 -13.19 -8.87 -14.33
N CYS A 178 -13.70 -7.93 -13.53
CA CYS A 178 -14.48 -6.81 -14.04
C CYS A 178 -13.63 -5.96 -14.97
N LEU A 179 -12.43 -5.55 -14.57
CA LEU A 179 -11.60 -4.61 -15.32
C LEU A 179 -10.98 -5.18 -16.60
N ILE A 180 -10.81 -6.49 -16.71
CA ILE A 180 -10.34 -7.11 -17.97
C ILE A 180 -11.43 -7.20 -19.04
N HIS A 181 -12.69 -6.98 -18.69
CA HIS A 181 -13.78 -7.10 -19.66
C HIS A 181 -13.70 -5.98 -20.70
N GLN A 182 -13.62 -6.35 -21.98
CA GLN A 182 -13.31 -5.45 -23.10
C GLN A 182 -14.25 -4.24 -23.20
N GLN A 183 -15.51 -4.41 -22.80
CA GLN A 183 -16.52 -3.34 -22.80
C GLN A 183 -16.09 -2.08 -22.02
N TYR A 184 -15.26 -2.24 -20.97
CA TYR A 184 -14.82 -1.12 -20.14
C TYR A 184 -13.66 -0.33 -20.74
N LYS A 185 -13.02 -0.83 -21.81
CA LYS A 185 -11.95 -0.14 -22.54
C LYS A 185 -10.86 0.46 -21.63
N VAL A 186 -10.54 -0.20 -20.52
CA VAL A 186 -9.56 0.25 -19.51
C VAL A 186 -8.23 0.70 -20.14
N PRO A 187 -7.65 -0.02 -21.12
CA PRO A 187 -6.41 0.43 -21.78
C PRO A 187 -6.51 1.82 -22.43
N ASN A 188 -7.69 2.24 -22.90
CA ASN A 188 -7.86 3.55 -23.54
C ASN A 188 -7.81 4.68 -22.52
N PHE A 189 -8.43 4.49 -21.35
CA PHE A 189 -8.34 5.45 -20.25
C PHE A 189 -6.91 5.54 -19.72
N LEU A 190 -6.25 4.39 -19.53
CA LEU A 190 -4.86 4.35 -19.08
C LEU A 190 -3.92 5.07 -20.04
N ARG A 191 -4.09 4.93 -21.37
CA ARG A 191 -3.28 5.67 -22.35
C ARG A 191 -3.40 7.17 -22.19
N ALA A 192 -4.61 7.69 -21.96
CA ALA A 192 -4.83 9.12 -21.78
C ALA A 192 -4.18 9.61 -20.48
N ILE A 193 -4.42 8.92 -19.36
CA ILE A 193 -3.90 9.30 -18.05
C ILE A 193 -2.36 9.20 -18.02
N LEU A 194 -1.78 8.07 -18.43
CA LEU A 194 -0.33 7.85 -18.39
C LEU A 194 0.43 8.77 -19.35
N ARG A 195 -0.20 9.23 -20.44
CA ARG A 195 0.40 10.23 -21.32
C ARG A 195 0.70 11.52 -20.57
N ASP A 196 -0.26 12.00 -19.78
CA ASP A 196 -0.10 13.24 -19.02
C ASP A 196 0.91 13.08 -17.88
N GLU A 197 0.93 11.90 -17.24
CA GLU A 197 1.94 11.54 -16.23
C GLU A 197 3.37 11.54 -16.81
N TYR A 198 3.57 10.95 -17.99
CA TYR A 198 4.89 10.91 -18.62
C TYR A 198 5.36 12.27 -19.13
N ILE A 199 4.45 13.12 -19.64
CA ILE A 199 4.77 14.50 -19.97
C ILE A 199 5.20 15.27 -18.71
N THR A 200 4.50 15.06 -17.60
CA THR A 200 4.82 15.71 -16.31
C THR A 200 6.16 15.24 -15.77
N TRP A 201 6.44 13.94 -15.80
CA TRP A 201 7.72 13.36 -15.43
C TRP A 201 8.87 13.91 -16.29
N HIS A 202 8.69 13.98 -17.62
CA HIS A 202 9.70 14.50 -18.53
C HIS A 202 10.03 15.97 -18.23
N LYS A 203 9.01 16.80 -17.99
CA LYS A 203 9.20 18.22 -17.61
C LYS A 203 9.99 18.35 -16.31
N LYS A 204 9.61 17.59 -15.26
CA LYS A 204 10.33 17.55 -13.98
C LYS A 204 11.82 17.23 -14.17
N LYS A 205 12.13 16.19 -14.97
CA LYS A 205 13.52 15.77 -15.24
C LYS A 205 14.33 16.85 -15.99
N GLN A 206 13.70 17.57 -16.91
CA GLN A 206 14.34 18.69 -17.62
C GLN A 206 14.58 19.89 -16.70
N GLU A 207 13.63 20.21 -15.83
CA GLU A 207 13.80 21.28 -14.83
C GLU A 207 14.94 21.00 -13.84
N GLU A 208 15.12 19.74 -13.43
CA GLU A 208 16.22 19.31 -12.56
C GLU A 208 17.60 19.40 -13.23
N THR A 209 17.66 19.12 -14.53
CA THR A 209 18.92 19.13 -15.30
C THR A 209 19.27 20.52 -15.85
N SER A 210 18.27 21.35 -16.17
CA SER A 210 18.42 22.68 -16.78
C SER A 210 17.43 23.70 -16.18
N PRO A 211 17.63 24.11 -14.91
CA PRO A 211 16.69 24.99 -14.21
C PRO A 211 16.57 26.36 -14.90
N GLY A 212 15.34 26.85 -15.03
CA GLY A 212 15.03 28.16 -15.62
C GLY A 212 14.90 28.19 -17.14
N THR A 213 15.09 27.05 -17.82
CA THR A 213 14.80 26.90 -19.25
C THR A 213 13.42 26.26 -19.46
N MET A 214 12.71 26.66 -20.50
CA MET A 214 11.43 26.02 -20.86
C MET A 214 11.70 24.59 -21.35
N PRO A 215 11.15 23.54 -20.70
CA PRO A 215 11.42 22.17 -21.10
C PRO A 215 10.96 21.90 -22.54
N PRO A 216 11.80 21.28 -23.40
CA PRO A 216 11.34 20.85 -24.71
C PRO A 216 10.21 19.83 -24.57
N ALA A 217 9.32 19.81 -25.56
CA ALA A 217 8.30 18.77 -25.64
C ALA A 217 8.97 17.40 -25.77
N MET A 218 8.41 16.40 -25.10
CA MET A 218 8.85 15.02 -25.25
C MET A 218 8.60 14.55 -26.68
N GLU A 219 9.55 13.79 -27.25
CA GLU A 219 9.41 13.20 -28.57
C GLU A 219 8.19 12.27 -28.62
N GLY A 220 7.37 12.42 -29.67
CA GLY A 220 6.08 11.74 -29.78
C GLY A 220 6.19 10.21 -29.77
N ASP A 221 7.15 9.66 -30.52
CA ASP A 221 7.35 8.21 -30.61
C ASP A 221 7.83 7.60 -29.29
N LEU A 222 8.74 8.30 -28.58
CA LEU A 222 9.19 7.89 -27.26
C LEU A 222 8.02 7.91 -26.24
N LEU A 223 7.22 8.97 -26.24
CA LEU A 223 6.06 9.09 -25.37
C LEU A 223 5.05 7.95 -25.62
N VAL A 224 4.72 7.69 -26.89
CA VAL A 224 3.81 6.60 -27.27
C VAL A 224 4.36 5.24 -26.84
N SER A 225 5.67 5.01 -27.01
CA SER A 225 6.34 3.78 -26.59
C SER A 225 6.24 3.57 -25.07
N MET A 226 6.57 4.59 -24.27
CA MET A 226 6.51 4.52 -22.80
C MET A 226 5.09 4.29 -22.29
N VAL A 227 4.12 5.02 -22.83
CA VAL A 227 2.70 4.84 -22.50
C VAL A 227 2.23 3.41 -22.82
N ASN A 228 2.55 2.89 -24.00
CA ASN A 228 2.15 1.53 -24.38
C ASN A 228 2.81 0.46 -23.50
N LYS A 229 4.09 0.64 -23.13
CA LYS A 229 4.79 -0.25 -22.19
C LYS A 229 4.11 -0.26 -20.81
N ALA A 230 3.78 0.92 -20.26
CA ALA A 230 3.10 1.04 -18.99
C ALA A 230 1.68 0.43 -18.99
N VAL A 231 0.90 0.70 -20.04
CA VAL A 231 -0.43 0.10 -20.23
C VAL A 231 -0.34 -1.42 -20.33
N SER A 232 0.67 -1.95 -21.01
CA SER A 232 0.91 -3.39 -21.11
C SER A 232 1.29 -4.01 -19.76
N ALA A 233 2.06 -3.31 -18.93
CA ALA A 233 2.42 -3.77 -17.59
C ALA A 233 1.17 -3.88 -16.68
N ILE A 234 0.35 -2.82 -16.64
CA ILE A 234 -0.91 -2.81 -15.87
C ILE A 234 -1.88 -3.89 -16.38
N THR A 235 -2.04 -3.99 -17.70
CA THR A 235 -2.93 -4.98 -18.31
C THR A 235 -2.48 -6.42 -18.01
N THR A 236 -1.16 -6.67 -18.00
CA THR A 236 -0.61 -7.97 -17.60
C THR A 236 -0.92 -8.28 -16.14
N ARG A 237 -0.76 -7.32 -15.21
CA ARG A 237 -1.14 -7.50 -13.80
C ARG A 237 -2.63 -7.83 -13.65
N LEU A 238 -3.51 -7.10 -14.33
CA LEU A 238 -4.95 -7.33 -14.31
C LEU A 238 -5.33 -8.73 -14.80
N ASN A 239 -4.82 -9.14 -15.97
CA ASN A 239 -5.08 -10.48 -16.50
C ASN A 239 -4.58 -11.58 -15.56
N ASN A 240 -3.39 -11.42 -15.00
CA ASN A 240 -2.83 -12.36 -14.04
C ASN A 240 -3.71 -12.54 -12.80
N LEU A 241 -4.23 -11.44 -12.23
CA LEU A 241 -5.10 -11.51 -11.05
C LEU A 241 -6.52 -12.00 -11.36
N ALA A 242 -6.97 -11.88 -12.61
CA ALA A 242 -8.28 -12.36 -13.04
C ALA A 242 -8.31 -13.89 -13.26
N THR A 243 -7.16 -14.49 -13.60
CA THR A 243 -7.02 -15.94 -13.77
C THR A 243 -7.21 -16.67 -12.45
N PHE A 244 -8.05 -17.70 -12.47
CA PHE A 244 -8.37 -18.53 -11.33
C PHE A 244 -8.36 -19.99 -11.80
N GLU A 245 -7.36 -20.75 -11.36
CA GLU A 245 -7.18 -22.16 -11.74
C GLU A 245 -7.50 -23.03 -10.52
N GLY A 246 -8.73 -23.56 -10.45
CA GLY A 246 -9.13 -24.44 -9.36
C GLY A 246 -9.18 -23.75 -8.00
N ALA A 247 -8.42 -24.23 -7.02
CA ALA A 247 -8.43 -23.72 -5.65
C ALA A 247 -7.40 -22.60 -5.38
N GLU A 248 -6.46 -22.37 -6.30
CA GLU A 248 -5.37 -21.41 -6.12
C GLU A 248 -5.51 -20.24 -7.11
N SER A 249 -5.24 -19.03 -6.62
CA SER A 249 -5.29 -17.81 -7.41
C SER A 249 -3.96 -17.06 -7.32
N LYS A 250 -3.59 -16.29 -8.34
CA LYS A 250 -2.43 -15.40 -8.22
C LYS A 250 -2.63 -14.33 -7.14
N VAL A 251 -3.88 -14.00 -6.81
CA VAL A 251 -4.24 -13.14 -5.69
C VAL A 251 -3.85 -13.76 -4.34
N SER A 252 -4.07 -15.06 -4.12
CA SER A 252 -3.65 -15.70 -2.85
C SER A 252 -2.14 -15.65 -2.65
N THR A 253 -1.36 -15.81 -3.73
CA THR A 253 0.10 -15.63 -3.68
C THR A 253 0.47 -14.17 -3.37
N LEU A 254 -0.23 -13.21 -3.96
CA LEU A 254 -0.05 -11.78 -3.69
C LEU A 254 -0.32 -11.43 -2.22
N VAL A 255 -1.43 -11.94 -1.68
CA VAL A 255 -1.83 -11.77 -0.27
C VAL A 255 -0.82 -12.39 0.68
N ALA A 256 -0.33 -13.60 0.37
CA ALA A 256 0.71 -14.26 1.14
C ALA A 256 2.02 -13.46 1.14
N ALA A 257 2.41 -12.90 -0.02
CA ALA A 257 3.58 -12.03 -0.12
C ALA A 257 3.43 -10.73 0.68
N ALA A 258 2.22 -10.13 0.71
CA ALA A 258 1.93 -8.91 1.45
C ALA A 258 2.02 -9.06 2.97
N ASN A 259 1.60 -10.22 3.50
CA ASN A 259 1.62 -10.53 4.93
C ASN A 259 2.88 -11.32 5.37
N SER A 260 3.82 -11.57 4.45
CA SER A 260 5.03 -12.32 4.75
C SER A 260 5.99 -11.51 5.60
N HIS A 261 6.40 -12.05 6.75
CA HIS A 261 7.40 -11.40 7.60
C HIS A 261 8.76 -11.28 6.91
N ASP A 262 9.06 -12.17 5.97
CA ASP A 262 10.30 -12.15 5.20
C ASP A 262 10.33 -11.00 4.19
N ASN A 263 9.15 -10.53 3.75
CA ASN A 263 9.01 -9.35 2.91
C ASN A 263 8.88 -8.07 3.74
N LEU A 264 8.06 -8.10 4.80
CA LEU A 264 7.80 -6.96 5.67
C LEU A 264 9.07 -6.46 6.38
N CYS A 265 10.00 -7.36 6.75
CA CYS A 265 11.25 -6.95 7.42
C CYS A 265 12.21 -6.15 6.51
N ARG A 266 11.98 -6.20 5.19
CA ARG A 266 12.75 -5.47 4.18
C ARG A 266 12.16 -4.09 3.88
N MET A 267 11.02 -3.75 4.47
CA MET A 267 10.39 -2.45 4.30
C MET A 267 11.09 -1.40 5.13
N ASP A 268 11.09 -0.16 4.62
CA ASP A 268 11.53 1.00 5.38
C ASP A 268 10.72 1.13 6.69
N PRO A 269 11.35 1.35 7.85
CA PRO A 269 10.64 1.47 9.11
C PRO A 269 9.64 2.65 9.16
N ALA A 270 9.81 3.69 8.35
CA ALA A 270 8.84 4.79 8.21
C ALA A 270 7.52 4.34 7.54
N TRP A 271 7.54 3.22 6.81
CA TRP A 271 6.32 2.58 6.33
C TRP A 271 5.57 1.83 7.46
N HIS A 272 6.14 1.73 8.67
CA HIS A 272 5.55 1.03 9.81
C HIS A 272 5.09 -0.41 9.48
N PRO A 273 5.99 -1.34 9.11
CA PRO A 273 5.62 -2.70 8.70
C PRO A 273 4.94 -3.56 9.78
N TRP A 274 4.97 -3.11 11.04
CA TRP A 274 4.31 -3.73 12.20
C TRP A 274 2.85 -3.28 12.40
N LEU A 275 2.43 -2.18 11.77
CA LEU A 275 1.11 -1.53 11.89
C LEU A 275 0.26 -1.78 10.66
#